data_AF-A0A7S0BNU2-F1
#
_entry.id   AF-A0A7S0BNU2-F1
#
_cell.length_a   1.000
_cell.length_b   1.000
_cell.length_c   1.000
_cell.angle_alpha   90.00
_cell.angle_beta   90.00
_cell.angle_gamma   90.00
#
_symmetry.space_group_name_H-M   'P 1'
#
loop_
_entity.id
_entity.type
_entity.pdbx_description
1 polymer ?
#
loop_
_entity_poly.entity_id
_entity_poly.type
_entity_poly.pdbx_seq_one_letter_code
_entity_poly.pdbx_strand_id
1 'polypeptide(L)'
;MVTSASSADEHLHNIQAVRRKVEHELKLNISVAELSPLHQQRLLYIPRMPPLLRGAFRVVFGDRTSAAYDVEEIEKRFPKLFGQPVVKIVPNSGGPVTIGKKLRIGVVLSGGPAPGGHNVISGLFDHLHERNKDSELIGFVNGPSGIIDCNYNILTSQSIDPFRNQGGFHLLGSGRTKIETEEQFAMAREAAKKCELDGLVFVGGDDTNTNAMLLAEDFKAYNIDTKVIGVPKTIDGDLRNTYIE
;
A
#
# COMPACT_ATOMS: atom_id res chain seq x y z
N MET A 1 9.09 -50.98 -12.52
CA MET A 1 9.72 -49.96 -13.38
C MET A 1 9.02 -48.65 -13.12
N VAL A 2 9.70 -47.73 -12.44
CA VAL A 2 9.26 -46.35 -12.28
C VAL A 2 9.73 -45.60 -13.53
N THR A 3 8.84 -44.93 -14.24
CA THR A 3 9.22 -43.91 -15.22
C THR A 3 8.49 -42.62 -14.92
N SER A 4 9.29 -41.68 -14.47
CA SER A 4 9.11 -40.24 -14.38
C SER A 4 8.33 -39.62 -15.53
N ALA A 5 7.18 -39.03 -15.21
CA ALA A 5 6.46 -38.11 -16.10
C ALA A 5 5.81 -36.95 -15.32
N SER A 6 6.35 -36.54 -14.16
CA SER A 6 5.75 -35.46 -13.36
C SER A 6 6.60 -34.18 -13.25
N SER A 7 7.89 -34.20 -13.58
CA SER A 7 8.75 -33.02 -13.39
C SER A 7 8.77 -32.05 -14.59
N ALA A 8 8.52 -32.55 -15.81
CA ALA A 8 8.54 -31.71 -17.01
C ALA A 8 7.29 -30.83 -17.14
N ASP A 9 6.11 -31.33 -16.75
CA ASP A 9 4.86 -30.57 -16.78
C ASP A 9 4.80 -29.51 -15.69
N GLU A 10 5.29 -29.80 -14.48
CA GLU A 10 5.46 -28.80 -13.42
C GLU A 10 6.46 -27.71 -13.83
N HIS A 11 7.55 -28.08 -14.50
CA HIS A 11 8.55 -27.12 -14.95
C HIS A 11 8.03 -26.24 -16.10
N LEU A 12 7.24 -26.80 -17.02
CA LEU A 12 6.61 -26.04 -18.11
C LEU A 12 5.50 -25.11 -17.60
N HIS A 13 4.71 -25.54 -16.61
CA HIS A 13 3.75 -24.68 -15.92
C HIS A 13 4.45 -23.53 -15.17
N ASN A 14 5.58 -23.81 -14.52
CA ASN A 14 6.39 -22.77 -13.86
C ASN A 14 7.02 -21.81 -14.87
N ILE A 15 7.51 -22.29 -16.01
CA ILE A 15 8.07 -21.44 -17.08
C ILE A 15 6.98 -20.59 -17.73
N GLN A 16 5.76 -21.12 -17.90
CA GLN A 16 4.61 -20.35 -18.40
C GLN A 16 4.09 -19.35 -17.37
N ALA A 17 4.08 -19.69 -16.08
CA ALA A 17 3.72 -18.80 -14.99
C ALA A 17 4.76 -17.69 -14.79
N VAL A 18 6.05 -18.00 -14.87
CA VAL A 18 7.15 -17.03 -14.87
C VAL A 18 7.12 -16.17 -16.13
N ARG A 19 6.83 -16.73 -17.32
CA ARG A 19 6.61 -15.95 -18.54
C ARG A 19 5.42 -14.99 -18.41
N ARG A 20 4.30 -15.41 -17.82
CA ARG A 20 3.17 -14.51 -17.51
C ARG A 20 3.53 -13.45 -16.46
N LYS A 21 4.40 -13.78 -15.50
CA LYS A 21 4.90 -12.84 -14.47
C LYS A 21 5.86 -11.79 -15.05
N VAL A 22 6.66 -12.16 -16.06
CA VAL A 22 7.53 -11.24 -16.81
C VAL A 22 6.72 -10.45 -17.86
N GLU A 23 5.69 -11.02 -18.46
CA GLU A 23 4.79 -10.32 -19.40
C GLU A 23 3.81 -9.34 -18.72
N HIS A 24 3.72 -9.38 -17.39
CA HIS A 24 3.01 -8.39 -16.58
C HIS A 24 3.94 -7.33 -15.97
N GLU A 25 5.15 -7.16 -16.50
CA GLU A 25 5.79 -5.84 -16.43
C GLU A 25 4.86 -4.86 -17.15
N LEU A 26 4.48 -3.79 -16.48
CA LEU A 26 3.64 -2.72 -17.01
C LEU A 26 4.12 -2.30 -18.42
N LYS A 27 3.42 -2.78 -19.45
CA LYS A 27 3.41 -2.23 -20.81
C LYS A 27 2.74 -0.85 -20.87
N LEU A 28 2.84 -0.06 -19.81
CA LEU A 28 2.61 1.38 -19.89
C LEU A 28 3.97 2.01 -20.20
N ASN A 29 4.47 1.75 -21.42
CA ASN A 29 5.49 2.59 -22.05
C ASN A 29 4.81 3.93 -22.41
N ILE A 30 4.41 4.67 -21.39
CA ILE A 30 3.87 6.02 -21.57
C ILE A 30 5.08 6.90 -21.90
N SER A 31 5.25 7.17 -23.19
CA SER A 31 6.20 8.18 -23.62
C SER A 31 5.69 9.54 -23.15
N VAL A 32 6.48 10.22 -22.31
CA VAL A 32 6.15 11.59 -21.86
C VAL A 32 5.94 12.53 -23.06
N ALA A 33 6.60 12.26 -24.19
CA ALA A 33 6.45 13.02 -25.43
C ALA A 33 5.05 12.87 -26.07
N GLU A 34 4.31 11.81 -25.76
CA GLU A 34 2.94 11.55 -26.26
C GLU A 34 1.87 12.16 -25.36
N LEU A 35 2.24 12.65 -24.17
CA LEU A 35 1.32 13.33 -23.26
C LEU A 35 0.94 14.72 -23.80
N SER A 36 -0.29 15.15 -23.50
CA SER A 36 -0.74 16.51 -23.82
C SER A 36 0.19 17.56 -23.19
N PRO A 37 0.31 18.77 -23.77
CA PRO A 37 1.11 19.84 -23.18
C PRO A 37 0.72 20.15 -21.72
N LEU A 38 -0.57 20.03 -21.38
CA LEU A 38 -1.06 20.20 -20.01
C LEU A 38 -0.52 19.10 -19.08
N HIS A 39 -0.57 17.84 -19.49
CA HIS A 39 -0.01 16.73 -18.71
C HIS A 39 1.49 16.92 -18.48
N GLN A 40 2.24 17.29 -19.52
CA GLN A 40 3.68 17.56 -19.42
C GLN A 40 3.99 18.69 -18.44
N GLN A 41 3.26 19.81 -18.53
CA GLN A 41 3.42 20.90 -17.55
C GLN A 41 3.03 20.46 -16.13
N ARG A 42 2.02 19.59 -16.00
CA ARG A 42 1.58 19.10 -14.69
C ARG A 42 2.59 18.18 -14.02
N LEU A 43 3.42 17.47 -14.78
CA LEU A 43 4.55 16.68 -14.26
C LEU A 43 5.57 17.55 -13.50
N LEU A 44 5.71 18.83 -13.87
CA LEU A 44 6.66 19.76 -13.26
C LEU A 44 6.21 20.28 -11.89
N TYR A 45 4.95 20.07 -11.50
CA TYR A 45 4.44 20.54 -10.22
C TYR A 45 5.07 19.75 -9.07
N ILE A 46 5.65 20.46 -8.10
CA ILE A 46 6.17 19.88 -6.86
C ILE A 46 5.11 20.04 -5.76
N PRO A 47 4.50 18.95 -5.25
CA PRO A 47 3.53 19.02 -4.17
C PRO A 47 4.11 19.71 -2.92
N ARG A 48 3.29 20.54 -2.28
CA ARG A 48 3.68 21.21 -1.03
C ARG A 48 3.65 20.20 0.10
N MET A 49 4.79 20.03 0.78
CA MET A 49 4.92 19.16 1.94
C MET A 49 4.86 19.98 3.25
N PRO A 50 4.12 19.52 4.27
CA PRO A 50 4.19 20.09 5.61
C PRO A 50 5.65 20.19 6.09
N PRO A 51 6.10 21.33 6.63
CA PRO A 51 7.48 21.50 7.12
C PRO A 51 7.91 20.39 8.10
N LEU A 52 6.97 19.90 8.90
CA LEU A 52 7.19 18.83 9.86
C LEU A 52 7.66 17.51 9.23
N LEU A 53 7.24 17.21 8.00
CA LEU A 53 7.63 15.97 7.31
C LEU A 53 9.00 16.07 6.63
N ARG A 54 9.56 17.29 6.51
CA ARG A 54 10.88 17.54 5.92
C ARG A 54 12.02 17.45 6.94
N GLY A 55 11.72 17.55 8.24
CA GLY A 55 12.70 17.53 9.32
C GLY A 55 12.62 16.26 10.18
N ALA A 56 13.46 16.20 11.21
CA ALA A 56 13.26 15.22 12.27
C ALA A 56 11.96 15.52 13.03
N PHE A 57 11.19 14.48 13.28
CA PHE A 57 10.00 14.52 14.13
C PHE A 57 10.08 13.45 15.19
N ARG A 58 9.38 13.67 16.30
CA ARG A 58 9.13 12.63 17.31
C ARG A 58 7.64 12.34 17.36
N VAL A 59 7.32 11.09 17.69
CA VAL A 59 5.96 10.61 17.84
C VAL A 59 5.52 10.82 19.29
N VAL A 60 4.34 11.42 19.47
CA VAL A 60 3.69 11.63 20.77
C VAL A 60 2.35 10.92 20.74
N PHE A 61 2.15 10.03 21.71
CA PHE A 61 0.89 9.33 21.91
C PHE A 61 -0.04 10.18 22.76
N GLY A 62 -1.26 10.39 22.27
CA GLY A 62 -2.33 11.08 22.98
C GLY A 62 -3.30 10.10 23.63
N ASP A 63 -4.56 10.51 23.72
CA ASP A 63 -5.61 9.75 24.36
C ASP A 63 -5.95 8.46 23.60
N ARG A 64 -6.35 7.43 24.34
CA ARG A 64 -6.88 6.18 23.79
C ARG A 64 -8.20 6.46 23.06
N THR A 65 -8.40 5.76 21.96
CA THR A 65 -9.62 5.89 21.15
C THR A 65 -10.70 4.91 21.61
N SER A 66 -11.91 5.10 21.09
CA SER A 66 -13.04 4.16 21.20
C SER A 66 -13.80 4.15 19.88
N ALA A 67 -14.66 3.15 19.69
CA ALA A 67 -15.60 3.16 18.57
C ALA A 67 -16.72 4.18 18.76
N ALA A 68 -17.31 4.65 17.65
CA ALA A 68 -18.43 5.59 17.68
C ALA A 68 -19.75 4.93 18.13
N TYR A 69 -19.94 3.66 17.77
CA TYR A 69 -21.12 2.85 18.09
C TYR A 69 -20.66 1.42 18.42
N ASP A 70 -21.56 0.61 18.99
CA ASP A 70 -21.36 -0.85 19.21
C ASP A 70 -20.03 -1.21 19.88
N VAL A 71 -19.63 -0.40 20.86
CA VAL A 71 -18.29 -0.42 21.47
C VAL A 71 -17.88 -1.81 21.95
N GLU A 72 -18.77 -2.49 22.69
CA GLU A 72 -18.48 -3.82 23.22
C GLU A 72 -18.31 -4.89 22.14
N GLU A 73 -19.06 -4.81 21.04
CA GLU A 73 -18.96 -5.76 19.94
C GLU A 73 -17.67 -5.53 19.14
N ILE A 74 -17.35 -4.27 18.87
CA ILE A 74 -16.11 -3.91 18.16
C ILE A 74 -14.89 -4.26 18.99
N GLU A 75 -14.89 -4.01 20.30
CA GLU A 75 -13.79 -4.41 21.19
C GLU A 75 -13.59 -5.93 21.20
N LYS A 76 -14.68 -6.71 21.25
CA LYS A 76 -14.62 -8.18 21.13
C LYS A 76 -14.06 -8.64 19.79
N ARG A 77 -14.35 -7.92 18.70
CA ARG A 77 -13.88 -8.25 17.35
C ARG A 77 -12.42 -7.86 17.10
N PHE A 78 -11.91 -6.82 17.77
CA PHE A 78 -10.55 -6.30 17.57
C PHE A 78 -9.72 -6.30 18.87
N PRO A 79 -9.56 -7.44 19.56
CA PRO A 79 -8.91 -7.51 20.87
C PRO A 79 -7.43 -7.08 20.88
N LYS A 80 -6.74 -7.08 19.73
CA LYS A 80 -5.33 -6.67 19.63
C LYS A 80 -5.15 -5.18 19.34
N LEU A 81 -6.07 -4.59 18.60
CA LEU A 81 -5.93 -3.22 18.08
C LEU A 81 -6.92 -2.21 18.68
N PHE A 82 -7.96 -2.66 19.39
CA PHE A 82 -8.96 -1.76 19.95
C PHE A 82 -8.35 -0.75 20.94
N GLY A 83 -8.81 0.50 20.85
CA GLY A 83 -8.44 1.59 21.74
C GLY A 83 -6.99 2.08 21.61
N GLN A 84 -6.35 1.86 20.46
CA GLN A 84 -5.04 2.47 20.20
C GLN A 84 -5.07 3.99 20.36
N PRO A 85 -3.99 4.60 20.89
CA PRO A 85 -3.94 6.03 21.13
C PRO A 85 -3.86 6.81 19.82
N VAL A 86 -4.41 8.02 19.82
CA VAL A 86 -4.17 9.00 18.76
C VAL A 86 -2.67 9.31 18.70
N VAL A 87 -2.14 9.41 17.49
CA VAL A 87 -0.72 9.71 17.27
C VAL A 87 -0.56 11.13 16.74
N LYS A 88 0.32 11.90 17.38
CA LYS A 88 0.76 13.23 16.91
C LYS A 88 2.23 13.20 16.59
N ILE A 89 2.61 13.78 15.46
CA ILE A 89 4.01 14.07 15.15
C ILE A 89 4.31 15.51 15.57
N VAL A 90 5.42 15.72 16.28
CA VAL A 90 5.87 17.05 16.70
C VAL A 90 7.32 17.27 16.27
N PRO A 91 7.75 18.53 16.04
CA PRO A 91 9.13 18.81 15.68
C PRO A 91 10.09 18.23 16.71
N ASN A 92 11.21 17.68 16.23
CA ASN A 92 12.31 17.26 17.08
C ASN A 92 13.56 18.04 16.69
N SER A 93 14.35 18.44 17.68
CA SER A 93 15.63 19.12 17.47
C SER A 93 16.65 18.11 16.95
N GLY A 94 16.71 17.92 15.63
CA GLY A 94 17.65 17.01 14.97
C GLY A 94 17.72 17.27 13.46
N GLY A 95 18.84 16.88 12.84
CA GLY A 95 19.01 16.88 11.38
C GLY A 95 18.09 15.87 10.69
N PRO A 96 18.04 15.83 9.34
CA PRO A 96 17.25 14.85 8.61
C PRO A 96 17.56 13.43 9.09
N VAL A 97 16.51 12.60 9.15
CA VAL A 97 16.59 11.27 9.76
C VAL A 97 17.61 10.41 9.02
N THR A 98 18.45 9.74 9.82
CA THR A 98 19.45 8.73 9.45
C THR A 98 19.01 7.79 8.33
N ILE A 99 19.99 7.21 7.62
CA ILE A 99 19.84 6.00 6.80
C ILE A 99 19.18 4.95 7.69
N GLY A 100 17.86 4.82 7.57
CA GLY A 100 17.05 3.92 8.39
C GLY A 100 17.29 2.48 7.99
N LYS A 101 16.69 1.52 8.71
CA LYS A 101 16.57 0.14 8.21
C LYS A 101 16.02 0.17 6.77
N LYS A 102 16.59 -0.63 5.87
CA LYS A 102 15.97 -0.89 4.56
C LYS A 102 14.54 -1.39 4.82
N LEU A 103 13.56 -0.77 4.16
CA LEU A 103 12.16 -1.16 4.28
C LEU A 103 11.62 -1.67 2.95
N ARG A 104 10.74 -2.66 3.01
CA ARG A 104 9.94 -3.10 1.86
C ARG A 104 8.46 -2.86 2.13
N ILE A 105 7.87 -1.94 1.38
CA ILE A 105 6.49 -1.48 1.58
C ILE A 105 5.63 -1.89 0.39
N GLY A 106 4.47 -2.50 0.68
CA GLY A 106 3.43 -2.74 -0.31
C GLY A 106 2.41 -1.60 -0.34
N VAL A 107 1.88 -1.27 -1.51
CA VAL A 107 0.76 -0.33 -1.66
C VAL A 107 -0.32 -0.94 -2.54
N VAL A 108 -1.59 -0.68 -2.21
CA VAL A 108 -2.75 -1.11 -2.98
C VAL A 108 -3.72 0.04 -3.19
N LEU A 109 -4.21 0.21 -4.42
CA LEU A 109 -5.28 1.13 -4.77
C LEU A 109 -6.60 0.35 -4.83
N SER A 110 -7.59 0.71 -4.03
CA SER A 110 -8.85 -0.04 -3.92
C SER A 110 -10.08 0.86 -4.08
N GLY A 111 -11.15 0.26 -4.62
CA GLY A 111 -12.39 0.95 -4.91
C GLY A 111 -12.35 1.76 -6.21
N GLY A 112 -13.30 2.69 -6.32
CA GLY A 112 -13.37 3.62 -7.44
C GLY A 112 -12.22 4.65 -7.39
N PRO A 113 -11.67 5.04 -8.56
CA PRO A 113 -10.55 5.97 -8.63
C PRO A 113 -10.95 7.34 -8.06
N ALA A 114 -10.01 7.98 -7.38
CA ALA A 114 -10.10 9.38 -6.96
C ALA A 114 -8.84 10.13 -7.42
N PRO A 115 -8.94 11.42 -7.78
CA PRO A 115 -7.75 12.23 -8.07
C PRO A 115 -6.75 12.21 -6.92
N GLY A 116 -5.46 11.97 -7.22
CA GLY A 116 -4.38 11.99 -6.23
C GLY A 116 -3.86 10.63 -5.77
N GLY A 117 -4.44 9.50 -6.18
CA GLY A 117 -3.90 8.17 -5.83
C GLY A 117 -2.45 7.96 -6.26
N HIS A 118 -2.08 8.41 -7.47
CA HIS A 118 -0.69 8.37 -7.92
C HIS A 118 0.23 9.28 -7.08
N ASN A 119 -0.30 10.37 -6.50
CA ASN A 119 0.46 11.22 -5.58
C ASN A 119 0.72 10.54 -4.23
N VAL A 120 -0.17 9.66 -3.77
CA VAL A 120 0.10 8.82 -2.59
C VAL A 120 1.27 7.87 -2.89
N ILE A 121 1.25 7.20 -4.05
CA ILE A 121 2.32 6.28 -4.45
C ILE A 121 3.67 7.01 -4.59
N SER A 122 3.69 8.14 -5.30
CA SER A 122 4.93 8.91 -5.47
C SER A 122 5.44 9.51 -4.16
N GLY A 123 4.56 9.99 -3.27
CA GLY A 123 4.96 10.46 -1.94
C GLY A 123 5.54 9.35 -1.06
N LEU A 124 4.96 8.15 -1.09
CA LEU A 124 5.52 6.97 -0.43
C LEU A 124 6.91 6.63 -1.00
N PHE A 125 7.03 6.58 -2.34
CA PHE A 125 8.29 6.26 -3.01
C PHE A 125 9.39 7.26 -2.64
N ASP A 126 9.11 8.57 -2.76
CA ASP A 126 10.08 9.62 -2.48
C ASP A 126 10.54 9.60 -1.02
N HIS A 127 9.59 9.50 -0.08
CA HIS A 127 9.92 9.47 1.34
C HIS A 127 10.72 8.22 1.74
N LEU A 128 10.36 7.07 1.18
CA LEU A 128 11.03 5.80 1.44
C LEU A 128 12.50 5.84 0.98
N HIS A 129 12.75 6.34 -0.24
CA HIS A 129 14.10 6.45 -0.81
C HIS A 129 14.93 7.58 -0.20
N GLU A 130 14.29 8.68 0.23
CA GLU A 130 14.94 9.74 0.99
C GLU A 130 15.51 9.19 2.31
N ARG A 131 14.80 8.26 2.97
CA ARG A 131 15.22 7.64 4.23
C ARG A 131 16.24 6.53 4.06
N ASN A 132 16.09 5.69 3.05
CA ASN A 132 17.09 4.69 2.68
C ASN A 132 16.89 4.28 1.22
N LYS A 133 17.90 4.55 0.37
CA LYS A 133 17.88 4.30 -1.08
C LYS A 133 17.73 2.82 -1.46
N ASP A 134 18.04 1.89 -0.56
CA ASP A 134 17.91 0.45 -0.79
C ASP A 134 16.50 -0.07 -0.48
N SER A 135 15.62 0.78 0.03
CA SER A 135 14.22 0.44 0.31
C SER A 135 13.42 0.24 -0.97
N GLU A 136 12.39 -0.61 -0.91
CA GLU A 136 11.60 -0.99 -2.07
C GLU A 136 10.12 -0.70 -1.84
N LEU A 137 9.48 -0.11 -2.85
CA LEU A 137 8.03 0.02 -2.91
C LEU A 137 7.49 -0.97 -3.95
N ILE A 138 6.56 -1.82 -3.55
CA ILE A 138 5.83 -2.70 -4.45
C ILE A 138 4.37 -2.29 -4.53
N GLY A 139 3.78 -2.33 -5.72
CA GLY A 139 2.37 -2.06 -5.95
C GLY A 139 1.61 -3.33 -6.27
N PHE A 140 0.61 -3.69 -5.46
CA PHE A 140 -0.28 -4.81 -5.74
C PHE A 140 -1.28 -4.45 -6.84
N VAL A 141 -1.40 -5.33 -7.83
CA VAL A 141 -2.14 -5.08 -9.06
C VAL A 141 -3.64 -5.33 -8.86
N ASN A 142 -4.47 -4.43 -9.39
CA ASN A 142 -5.94 -4.53 -9.42
C ASN A 142 -6.62 -4.63 -8.05
N GLY A 143 -6.06 -3.95 -7.04
CA GLY A 143 -6.66 -3.87 -5.71
C GLY A 143 -6.35 -5.07 -4.80
N PRO A 144 -7.18 -5.35 -3.79
CA PRO A 144 -6.85 -6.35 -2.76
C PRO A 144 -6.69 -7.78 -3.26
N SER A 145 -7.27 -8.13 -4.43
CA SER A 145 -6.98 -9.42 -5.08
C SER A 145 -5.50 -9.59 -5.42
N GLY A 146 -4.79 -8.50 -5.77
CA GLY A 146 -3.34 -8.56 -6.01
C GLY A 146 -2.56 -9.03 -4.79
N ILE A 147 -3.03 -8.71 -3.57
CA ILE A 147 -2.43 -9.22 -2.33
C ILE A 147 -2.66 -10.72 -2.21
N ILE A 148 -3.91 -11.16 -2.37
CA ILE A 148 -4.30 -12.58 -2.29
C ILE A 148 -3.49 -13.42 -3.29
N ASP A 149 -3.42 -12.94 -4.53
CA ASP A 149 -2.74 -13.64 -5.63
C ASP A 149 -1.21 -13.46 -5.60
N CYS A 150 -0.68 -12.66 -4.67
CA CYS A 150 0.72 -12.25 -4.62
C CYS A 150 1.22 -11.70 -5.97
N ASN A 151 0.35 -10.90 -6.61
CA ASN A 151 0.57 -10.25 -7.90
C ASN A 151 0.89 -8.77 -7.69
N TYR A 152 2.15 -8.40 -7.91
CA TYR A 152 2.67 -7.07 -7.66
C TYR A 152 3.77 -6.70 -8.65
N ASN A 153 3.98 -5.39 -8.78
CA ASN A 153 5.09 -4.81 -9.53
C ASN A 153 6.04 -4.08 -8.57
N ILE A 154 7.35 -4.18 -8.79
CA ILE A 154 8.32 -3.31 -8.12
C ILE A 154 8.24 -1.94 -8.77
N LEU A 155 8.01 -0.91 -7.96
CA LEU A 155 7.85 0.45 -8.46
C LEU A 155 9.20 1.18 -8.43
N THR A 156 9.60 1.68 -9.59
CA THR A 156 10.81 2.47 -9.81
C THR A 156 10.45 3.90 -10.19
N SER A 157 11.42 4.82 -10.13
CA SER A 157 11.22 6.19 -10.64
C SER A 157 10.71 6.19 -12.08
N GLN A 158 11.28 5.35 -12.96
CA GLN A 158 10.85 5.22 -14.35
C GLN A 158 9.37 4.83 -14.48
N SER A 159 8.88 3.92 -13.62
CA SER A 159 7.48 3.50 -13.63
C SER A 159 6.53 4.54 -13.00
N ILE A 160 7.00 5.36 -12.06
CA ILE A 160 6.16 6.30 -11.30
C ILE A 160 6.12 7.68 -11.94
N ASP A 161 7.24 8.15 -12.49
CA ASP A 161 7.42 9.53 -12.96
C ASP A 161 6.36 9.97 -13.98
N PRO A 162 5.93 9.13 -14.96
CA PRO A 162 4.86 9.50 -15.89
C PRO A 162 3.49 9.75 -15.22
N PHE A 163 3.28 9.24 -14.00
CA PHE A 163 2.01 9.31 -13.27
C PHE A 163 1.99 10.42 -12.21
N ARG A 164 3.11 11.10 -11.96
CA ARG A 164 3.18 12.19 -11.00
C ARG A 164 2.15 13.26 -11.35
N ASN A 165 1.32 13.63 -10.37
CA ASN A 165 0.28 14.65 -10.52
C ASN A 165 -0.81 14.32 -11.57
N GLN A 166 -0.87 13.08 -12.06
CA GLN A 166 -1.90 12.61 -12.99
C GLN A 166 -3.06 11.96 -12.24
N GLY A 167 -4.26 12.04 -12.81
CA GLY A 167 -5.47 11.42 -12.26
C GLY A 167 -5.56 9.91 -12.51
N GLY A 168 -6.62 9.30 -12.00
CA GLY A 168 -6.90 7.86 -12.15
C GLY A 168 -6.01 6.98 -11.27
N PHE A 169 -6.25 5.66 -11.34
CA PHE A 169 -5.54 4.60 -10.59
C PHE A 169 -4.83 3.61 -11.54
N HIS A 170 -4.64 3.99 -12.80
CA HIS A 170 -4.24 3.07 -13.86
C HIS A 170 -2.76 2.62 -13.80
N LEU A 171 -1.93 3.21 -12.92
CA LEU A 171 -0.59 2.68 -12.63
C LEU A 171 -0.64 1.23 -12.08
N LEU A 172 -1.57 0.95 -11.17
CA LEU A 172 -1.72 -0.38 -10.56
C LEU A 172 -3.06 -1.05 -10.91
N GLY A 173 -4.00 -0.29 -11.46
CA GLY A 173 -5.41 -0.68 -11.47
C GLY A 173 -6.02 -0.62 -10.06
N SER A 174 -7.30 -0.96 -9.96
CA SER A 174 -7.99 -1.05 -8.68
C SER A 174 -9.06 -2.13 -8.69
N GLY A 175 -9.47 -2.53 -7.50
CA GLY A 175 -10.49 -3.56 -7.29
C GLY A 175 -11.21 -3.39 -5.96
N ARG A 176 -12.31 -4.13 -5.81
CA ARG A 176 -13.21 -4.10 -4.64
C ARG A 176 -13.23 -5.43 -3.89
N THR A 177 -12.25 -6.29 -4.14
CA THR A 177 -12.15 -7.60 -3.46
C THR A 177 -12.15 -7.41 -1.95
N LYS A 178 -13.04 -8.13 -1.26
CA LYS A 178 -13.07 -8.18 0.20
C LYS A 178 -12.19 -9.33 0.70
N ILE A 179 -11.49 -9.09 1.80
CA ILE A 179 -10.69 -10.10 2.50
C ILE A 179 -11.49 -10.48 3.75
N GLU A 180 -12.25 -11.57 3.65
CA GLU A 180 -13.26 -11.94 4.65
C GLU A 180 -13.12 -13.39 5.12
N THR A 181 -12.59 -14.29 4.28
CA THR A 181 -12.45 -15.70 4.64
C THR A 181 -11.09 -16.00 5.26
N GLU A 182 -11.02 -17.00 6.14
CA GLU A 182 -9.76 -17.45 6.74
C GLU A 182 -8.72 -17.87 5.67
N GLU A 183 -9.17 -18.43 4.55
CA GLU A 183 -8.31 -18.75 3.42
C GLU A 183 -7.69 -17.49 2.79
N GLN A 184 -8.49 -16.44 2.57
CA GLN A 184 -7.99 -15.16 2.04
C GLN A 184 -7.03 -14.49 3.02
N PHE A 185 -7.31 -14.54 4.33
CA PHE A 185 -6.37 -14.05 5.35
C PHE A 185 -5.06 -14.86 5.33
N ALA A 186 -5.13 -16.20 5.26
CA ALA A 186 -3.95 -17.05 5.15
C ALA A 186 -3.11 -16.72 3.91
N MET A 187 -3.75 -16.52 2.76
CA MET A 187 -3.07 -16.10 1.53
C MET A 187 -2.41 -14.73 1.68
N ALA A 188 -3.08 -13.76 2.31
CA ALA A 188 -2.51 -12.44 2.57
C ALA A 188 -1.33 -12.49 3.54
N ARG A 189 -1.37 -13.33 4.59
CA ARG A 189 -0.23 -13.57 5.50
C ARG A 189 0.96 -14.16 4.74
N GLU A 190 0.71 -15.13 3.86
CA GLU A 190 1.75 -15.75 3.04
C GLU A 190 2.32 -14.77 2.01
N ALA A 191 1.49 -13.92 1.40
CA ALA A 191 1.97 -12.84 0.53
C ALA A 191 2.86 -11.86 1.29
N ALA A 192 2.45 -11.42 2.49
CA ALA A 192 3.24 -10.50 3.31
C ALA A 192 4.62 -11.08 3.68
N LYS A 193 4.70 -12.37 4.03
CA LYS A 193 5.96 -13.08 4.30
C LYS A 193 6.81 -13.25 3.05
N LYS A 194 6.24 -13.77 1.96
CA LYS A 194 6.95 -14.03 0.70
C LYS A 194 7.50 -12.75 0.07
N CYS A 195 6.78 -11.64 0.24
CA CYS A 195 7.20 -10.33 -0.21
C CYS A 195 8.05 -9.58 0.82
N GLU A 196 8.35 -10.19 1.97
CA GLU A 196 9.17 -9.62 3.06
C GLU A 196 8.71 -8.21 3.46
N LEU A 197 7.38 -8.01 3.58
CA LEU A 197 6.82 -6.68 3.83
C LEU A 197 7.05 -6.21 5.26
N ASP A 198 7.68 -5.05 5.41
CA ASP A 198 7.66 -4.30 6.67
C ASP A 198 6.32 -3.57 6.85
N GLY A 199 5.68 -3.17 5.74
CA GLY A 199 4.42 -2.45 5.76
C GLY A 199 3.57 -2.64 4.51
N LEU A 200 2.27 -2.44 4.66
CA LEU A 200 1.26 -2.55 3.62
C LEU A 200 0.27 -1.37 3.73
N VAL A 201 0.20 -0.56 2.68
CA VAL A 201 -0.59 0.66 2.62
C VAL A 201 -1.82 0.46 1.75
N PHE A 202 -3.00 0.66 2.33
CA PHE A 202 -4.29 0.59 1.66
C PHE A 202 -4.79 1.99 1.32
N VAL A 203 -4.94 2.31 0.04
CA VAL A 203 -5.52 3.59 -0.41
C VAL A 203 -6.95 3.34 -0.89
N GLY A 204 -7.94 3.79 -0.13
CA GLY A 204 -9.34 3.54 -0.49
C GLY A 204 -10.35 4.13 0.48
N GLY A 205 -11.62 3.77 0.27
CA GLY A 205 -12.77 4.26 1.05
C GLY A 205 -12.97 3.50 2.35
N ASP A 206 -14.19 3.57 2.87
CA ASP A 206 -14.67 2.86 4.06
C ASP A 206 -14.50 1.33 3.93
N ASP A 207 -14.94 0.72 2.82
CA ASP A 207 -14.77 -0.72 2.55
C ASP A 207 -13.29 -1.12 2.58
N THR A 208 -12.43 -0.30 1.97
CA THR A 208 -10.99 -0.55 1.90
C THR A 208 -10.34 -0.45 3.28
N ASN A 209 -10.68 0.58 4.06
CA ASN A 209 -10.13 0.75 5.40
C ASN A 209 -10.70 -0.29 6.39
N THR A 210 -11.89 -0.83 6.13
CA THR A 210 -12.42 -2.01 6.82
C THR A 210 -11.57 -3.25 6.55
N ASN A 211 -11.24 -3.54 5.28
CA ASN A 211 -10.29 -4.62 4.94
C ASN A 211 -8.93 -4.41 5.62
N ALA A 212 -8.41 -3.18 5.60
CA ALA A 212 -7.12 -2.85 6.21
C ALA A 212 -7.12 -3.14 7.72
N MET A 213 -8.19 -2.77 8.42
CA MET A 213 -8.34 -3.03 9.86
C MET A 213 -8.45 -4.53 10.17
N LEU A 214 -9.27 -5.27 9.42
CA LEU A 214 -9.41 -6.72 9.57
C LEU A 214 -8.08 -7.43 9.36
N LEU A 215 -7.34 -7.05 8.32
CA LEU A 215 -6.04 -7.64 8.02
C LEU A 215 -4.98 -7.27 9.06
N ALA A 216 -5.01 -6.04 9.59
CA ALA A 216 -4.12 -5.61 10.67
C ALA A 216 -4.32 -6.45 11.94
N GLU A 217 -5.59 -6.70 12.30
CA GLU A 217 -5.96 -7.51 13.46
C GLU A 217 -5.50 -8.96 13.26
N ASP A 218 -5.75 -9.52 12.09
CA ASP A 218 -5.29 -10.85 11.70
C ASP A 218 -3.75 -10.97 11.80
N PHE A 219 -3.02 -10.02 11.22
CA PHE A 219 -1.56 -9.99 11.27
C PHE A 219 -1.05 -9.94 12.71
N LYS A 220 -1.71 -9.17 13.58
CA LYS A 220 -1.38 -9.15 15.01
C LYS A 220 -1.70 -10.46 15.72
N ALA A 221 -2.82 -11.11 15.39
CA ALA A 221 -3.21 -12.38 15.98
C ALA A 221 -2.24 -13.52 15.61
N TYR A 222 -1.69 -13.49 14.39
CA TYR A 222 -0.74 -14.49 13.87
C TYR A 222 0.74 -14.07 13.95
N ASN A 223 1.06 -12.99 14.68
CA ASN A 223 2.42 -12.47 14.85
C ASN A 223 3.16 -12.21 13.53
N ILE A 224 2.46 -11.67 12.54
CA ILE A 224 3.05 -11.16 11.30
C ILE A 224 3.62 -9.77 11.59
N ASP A 225 4.89 -9.57 11.25
CA ASP A 225 5.61 -8.32 11.56
C ASP A 225 5.17 -7.13 10.71
N THR A 226 4.57 -7.39 9.55
CA THR A 226 4.07 -6.38 8.61
C THR A 226 3.06 -5.45 9.26
N LYS A 227 3.27 -4.13 9.13
CA LYS A 227 2.32 -3.10 9.58
C LYS A 227 1.30 -2.79 8.49
N VAL A 228 0.04 -2.60 8.86
CA VAL A 228 -1.01 -2.23 7.89
C VAL A 228 -1.44 -0.79 8.17
N ILE A 229 -1.47 0.05 7.12
CA ILE A 229 -1.79 1.48 7.20
C ILE A 229 -2.88 1.83 6.19
N GLY A 230 -3.93 2.53 6.64
CA GLY A 230 -4.99 3.04 5.79
C GLY A 230 -4.73 4.48 5.35
N VAL A 231 -5.06 4.80 4.09
CA VAL A 231 -5.09 6.16 3.54
C VAL A 231 -6.53 6.46 3.10
N PRO A 232 -7.18 7.48 3.69
CA PRO A 232 -8.58 7.77 3.42
C PRO A 232 -8.74 8.37 2.01
N LYS A 233 -9.44 7.65 1.14
CA LYS A 233 -9.76 8.06 -0.23
C LYS A 233 -11.25 7.93 -0.46
N THR A 234 -11.92 9.04 -0.71
CA THR A 234 -13.31 9.08 -1.16
C THR A 234 -13.53 10.34 -2.00
N ILE A 235 -14.44 10.29 -2.97
CA ILE A 235 -14.93 11.50 -3.66
C ILE A 235 -16.25 11.98 -3.05
N ASP A 236 -16.88 11.13 -2.24
CA ASP A 236 -18.23 11.30 -1.70
C ASP A 236 -18.22 12.08 -0.37
N GLY A 237 -17.05 12.22 0.26
CA GLY A 237 -16.87 12.94 1.52
C GLY A 237 -17.48 12.22 2.73
N ASP A 238 -17.64 10.89 2.64
CA ASP A 238 -18.29 10.03 3.62
C ASP A 238 -17.31 9.37 4.61
N LEU A 239 -16.01 9.32 4.30
CA LEU A 239 -14.96 8.84 5.18
C LEU A 239 -14.28 9.98 5.94
N ARG A 240 -14.96 10.49 6.99
CA ARG A 240 -14.50 11.64 7.80
C ARG A 240 -14.87 11.51 9.27
N ASN A 241 -14.12 12.19 10.14
CA ASN A 241 -14.41 12.32 11.57
C ASN A 241 -13.75 13.61 12.13
N THR A 242 -13.59 13.73 13.44
CA THR A 242 -12.94 14.91 14.07
C THR A 242 -11.44 15.04 13.76
N TYR A 243 -10.80 14.01 13.19
CA TYR A 243 -9.38 13.98 12.84
C TYR A 243 -9.11 13.93 11.33
N ILE A 244 -10.10 13.50 10.54
CA ILE A 244 -10.03 13.34 9.08
C ILE A 244 -11.14 14.20 8.48
N GLU A 245 -10.77 15.23 7.73
CA GLU A 245 -11.69 16.13 7.03
C GLU A 245 -12.25 15.54 5.73
#